data_AF-A0A511SUF1-F1
#
_entry.id   AF-A0A511SUF1-F1
#
_cell.length_a   1.000
_cell.length_b   1.000
_cell.length_c   1.000
_cell.angle_alpha   90.00
_cell.angle_beta   90.00
_cell.angle_gamma   90.00
#
_symmetry.space_group_name_H-M   'P 1'
#
loop_
_entity.id
_entity.type
_entity.pdbx_description
1 polymer ?
#
loop_
_entity_poly.entity_id
_entity_poly.type
_entity_poly.pdbx_seq_one_letter_code
_entity_poly.pdbx_strand_id
1 'polypeptide(L)'
;MNPIVHAELAWLTAQGLRERRDRILVTCAGLAPDLDGLTLLGGEEWYARYHHVLFHGYVGALVTTAVCVALARQRARVAVLAMVAFHLHLVCDLAGSGPGWPIHYYWPTSMREWFWQGQWNLSSWQNSVIGLFTTLAVLACALGPGRRTFVEVFSARWDAVVTQTLRKRFKGEEPVVKSGG
;
A
#
# COMPACT_ATOMS: atom_id res chain seq x y z
N MET A 1 10.59 0.14 3.78
CA MET A 1 9.78 0.27 5.03
C MET A 1 9.02 -1.05 5.24
N ASN A 2 8.25 -1.28 6.32
CA ASN A 2 7.55 -2.56 6.49
C ASN A 2 6.44 -2.74 5.43
N PRO A 3 6.37 -3.87 4.69
CA PRO A 3 5.35 -4.16 3.67
C PRO A 3 3.90 -3.93 4.12
N ILE A 4 3.59 -4.18 5.40
CA ILE A 4 2.27 -3.93 5.98
C ILE A 4 1.94 -2.43 5.91
N VAL A 5 2.90 -1.56 6.23
CA VAL A 5 2.72 -0.10 6.19
C VAL A 5 2.54 0.38 4.75
N HIS A 6 3.25 -0.21 3.78
CA HIS A 6 3.02 0.07 2.36
C HIS A 6 1.59 -0.28 1.95
N ALA A 7 1.11 -1.45 2.36
CA ALA A 7 -0.26 -1.89 2.08
C ALA A 7 -1.31 -0.93 2.68
N GLU A 8 -1.14 -0.56 3.95
CA GLU A 8 -2.06 0.33 4.65
C GLU A 8 -2.06 1.74 4.04
N LEU A 9 -0.89 2.31 3.73
CA LEU A 9 -0.77 3.59 3.04
C LEU A 9 -1.44 3.55 1.66
N ALA A 10 -1.15 2.52 0.87
CA ALA A 10 -1.75 2.34 -0.44
C ALA A 10 -3.29 2.23 -0.35
N TRP A 11 -3.80 1.47 0.63
CA TRP A 11 -5.24 1.40 0.89
C TRP A 11 -5.84 2.74 1.34
N LEU A 12 -5.15 3.53 2.16
CA LEU A 12 -5.58 4.87 2.55
C LEU A 12 -5.70 5.81 1.34
N THR A 13 -4.78 5.73 0.36
CA THR A 13 -4.89 6.51 -0.88
C THR A 13 -6.15 6.18 -1.68
N ALA A 14 -6.67 4.95 -1.53
CA ALA A 14 -7.78 4.44 -2.33
C ALA A 14 -9.16 4.86 -1.79
N GLN A 15 -9.25 5.50 -0.63
CA GLN A 15 -10.53 5.71 0.06
C GLN A 15 -11.54 6.58 -0.71
N GLY A 16 -11.12 7.38 -1.68
CA GLY A 16 -12.03 8.12 -2.57
C GLY A 16 -12.82 7.25 -3.56
N LEU A 17 -12.48 5.96 -3.71
CA LEU A 17 -13.09 5.06 -4.68
C LEU A 17 -14.37 4.41 -4.15
N ARG A 18 -15.39 4.37 -5.01
CA ARG A 18 -16.71 3.76 -4.73
C ARG A 18 -16.62 2.24 -4.63
N GLU A 19 -16.02 1.62 -5.65
CA GLU A 19 -15.96 0.15 -5.75
C GLU A 19 -14.88 -0.45 -4.85
N ARG A 20 -15.23 -1.48 -4.08
CA ARG A 20 -14.26 -2.24 -3.27
C ARG A 20 -13.16 -2.84 -4.13
N ARG A 21 -13.52 -3.35 -5.30
CA ARG A 21 -12.55 -3.90 -6.27
C ARG A 21 -11.50 -2.86 -6.65
N ASP A 22 -11.93 -1.64 -6.98
CA ASP A 22 -11.01 -0.58 -7.38
C ASP A 22 -10.09 -0.18 -6.23
N ARG A 23 -10.59 -0.18 -4.97
CA ARG A 23 -9.75 0.06 -3.80
C ARG A 23 -8.66 -0.99 -3.64
N ILE A 24 -9.03 -2.26 -3.79
CA ILE A 24 -8.08 -3.38 -3.74
C ILE A 24 -7.03 -3.26 -4.86
N LEU A 25 -7.44 -2.90 -6.07
CA LEU A 25 -6.49 -2.70 -7.18
C LEU A 25 -5.47 -1.60 -6.88
N VAL A 26 -5.88 -0.48 -6.26
CA VAL A 26 -4.94 0.58 -5.84
C VAL A 26 -4.04 0.11 -4.70
N THR A 27 -4.58 -0.62 -3.72
CA THR A 27 -3.77 -1.25 -2.67
C THR A 27 -2.70 -2.18 -3.25
N CYS A 28 -3.08 -3.06 -4.18
CA CYS A 28 -2.16 -3.95 -4.87
C CYS A 28 -1.12 -3.17 -5.67
N ALA A 29 -1.48 -2.03 -6.28
CA ALA A 29 -0.52 -1.21 -7.00
C ALA A 29 0.58 -0.65 -6.08
N GLY A 30 0.25 -0.26 -4.85
CA GLY A 30 1.25 0.17 -3.86
C GLY A 30 2.07 -0.96 -3.24
N LEU A 31 1.66 -2.22 -3.43
CA LEU A 31 2.43 -3.41 -3.03
C LEU A 31 3.20 -4.04 -4.19
N ALA A 32 2.96 -3.62 -5.43
CA ALA A 32 3.64 -4.19 -6.59
C ALA A 32 5.16 -4.06 -6.51
N PRO A 33 5.76 -2.96 -6.00
CA PRO A 33 7.21 -2.89 -5.84
C PRO A 33 7.79 -3.98 -4.91
N ASP A 34 7.07 -4.38 -3.85
CA ASP A 34 7.51 -5.45 -2.93
C ASP A 34 7.69 -6.82 -3.63
N LEU A 35 7.13 -7.01 -4.84
CA LEU A 35 7.36 -8.23 -5.63
C LEU A 35 8.83 -8.41 -6.00
N ASP A 36 9.64 -7.35 -5.98
CA ASP A 36 11.08 -7.45 -6.07
C ASP A 36 11.68 -8.33 -4.96
N GLY A 37 11.01 -8.44 -3.80
CA GLY A 37 11.39 -9.36 -2.73
C GLY A 37 11.40 -10.84 -3.13
N LEU A 38 10.66 -11.23 -4.17
CA LEU A 38 10.66 -12.60 -4.68
C LEU A 38 12.02 -13.03 -5.25
N THR A 39 12.89 -12.08 -5.57
CA THR A 39 14.28 -12.37 -5.98
C THR A 39 15.07 -13.08 -4.88
N LEU A 40 14.66 -12.98 -3.61
CA LEU A 40 15.20 -13.75 -2.49
C LEU A 40 15.05 -15.27 -2.66
N LEU A 41 14.05 -15.73 -3.41
CA LEU A 41 13.90 -17.15 -3.75
C LEU A 41 15.07 -17.67 -4.61
N GLY A 42 15.80 -16.77 -5.29
CA GLY A 42 17.04 -17.08 -6.01
C GLY A 42 18.30 -16.99 -5.14
N GLY A 43 18.18 -16.64 -3.85
CA GLY A 43 19.29 -16.46 -2.91
C GLY A 43 19.61 -14.99 -2.62
N GLU A 44 20.42 -14.76 -1.58
CA GLU A 44 20.78 -13.41 -1.09
C GLU A 44 21.49 -12.56 -2.16
N GLU A 45 22.32 -13.17 -3.00
CA GLU A 45 23.01 -12.47 -4.09
C GLU A 45 22.02 -11.93 -5.14
N TRP A 46 21.02 -12.74 -5.50
CA TRP A 46 19.97 -12.33 -6.43
C TRP A 46 19.09 -11.23 -5.84
N TYR A 47 18.76 -11.36 -4.56
CA TYR A 47 18.07 -10.32 -3.82
C TYR A 47 18.86 -9.00 -3.84
N ALA A 48 20.10 -9.01 -3.39
CA ALA A 48 20.94 -7.80 -3.37
C ALA A 48 21.08 -7.14 -4.76
N ARG A 49 21.09 -7.96 -5.83
CA ARG A 49 21.25 -7.47 -7.20
C ARG A 49 19.98 -6.90 -7.83
N TYR A 50 18.81 -7.44 -7.53
CA TYR A 50 17.57 -7.15 -8.27
C TYR A 50 16.45 -6.53 -7.43
N HIS A 51 16.58 -6.52 -6.11
CA HIS A 51 15.49 -6.15 -5.21
C HIS A 51 14.98 -4.69 -5.31
N HIS A 52 15.73 -3.77 -5.96
CA HIS A 52 15.24 -2.42 -6.29
C HIS A 52 15.39 -2.09 -7.78
N VAL A 53 15.32 -3.12 -8.63
CA VAL A 53 15.57 -2.99 -10.07
C VAL A 53 14.32 -3.31 -10.89
N LEU A 54 13.64 -4.44 -10.65
CA LEU A 54 12.62 -4.94 -11.59
C LEU A 54 11.29 -4.18 -11.44
N PHE A 55 10.81 -4.02 -10.20
CA PHE A 55 9.53 -3.39 -9.88
C PHE A 55 9.67 -2.02 -9.21
N HIS A 56 10.88 -1.54 -8.91
CA HIS A 56 11.10 -0.19 -8.36
C HIS A 56 11.37 0.89 -9.44
N GLY A 57 10.96 0.64 -10.69
CA GLY A 57 11.17 1.54 -11.83
C GLY A 57 9.89 2.07 -12.48
N TYR A 58 10.03 3.06 -13.37
CA TYR A 58 8.91 3.63 -14.12
C TYR A 58 8.19 2.57 -14.98
N VAL A 59 8.90 1.57 -15.50
CA VAL A 59 8.28 0.45 -16.23
C VAL A 59 7.37 -0.34 -15.31
N GLY A 60 7.81 -0.66 -14.09
CA GLY A 60 6.99 -1.30 -13.06
C GLY A 60 5.72 -0.49 -12.75
N ALA A 61 5.85 0.83 -12.64
CA ALA A 61 4.71 1.73 -12.40
C ALA A 61 3.70 1.68 -13.55
N LEU A 62 4.18 1.74 -14.80
CA LEU A 62 3.33 1.73 -16.00
C LEU A 62 2.62 0.39 -16.19
N VAL A 63 3.33 -0.73 -16.06
CA VAL A 63 2.76 -2.08 -16.18
C VAL A 63 1.71 -2.31 -15.10
N THR A 64 2.05 -2.01 -13.84
CA THR A 64 1.13 -2.15 -12.70
C THR A 64 -0.12 -1.31 -12.92
N THR A 65 0.04 -0.05 -13.33
CA THR A 65 -1.09 0.84 -13.60
C THR A 65 -1.94 0.32 -14.75
N ALA A 66 -1.34 -0.15 -15.84
CA ALA A 66 -2.07 -0.70 -16.98
C ALA A 66 -2.93 -1.92 -16.58
N VAL A 67 -2.37 -2.83 -15.79
CA VAL A 67 -3.11 -4.00 -15.26
C VAL A 67 -4.27 -3.54 -14.36
N CYS A 68 -4.03 -2.63 -13.42
CA CYS A 68 -5.08 -2.11 -12.55
C CYS A 68 -6.20 -1.42 -13.34
N VAL A 69 -5.85 -0.61 -14.35
CA VAL A 69 -6.82 0.09 -15.19
C VAL A 69 -7.64 -0.89 -16.03
N ALA A 70 -7.02 -1.93 -16.59
CA ALA A 70 -7.73 -2.95 -17.36
C ALA A 70 -8.81 -3.66 -16.51
N LEU A 71 -8.53 -3.84 -15.22
CA LEU A 71 -9.42 -4.47 -14.26
C LEU A 71 -10.37 -3.49 -13.55
N ALA A 72 -10.17 -2.18 -13.67
CA ALA A 72 -10.91 -1.18 -12.93
C ALA A 72 -12.33 -0.93 -13.47
N ARG A 73 -13.24 -0.55 -12.57
CA ARG A 73 -14.52 0.08 -12.91
C ARG A 73 -14.35 1.59 -13.09
N GLN A 74 -13.68 2.28 -12.16
CA GLN A 74 -13.37 3.70 -12.24
C GLN A 74 -11.99 3.94 -12.86
N ARG A 75 -11.81 3.53 -14.11
CA ARG A 75 -10.52 3.45 -14.83
C ARG A 75 -9.61 4.68 -14.63
N ALA A 76 -10.11 5.88 -14.89
CA ALA A 76 -9.30 7.10 -14.78
C ALA A 76 -8.83 7.38 -13.34
N ARG A 77 -9.71 7.19 -12.34
CA ARG A 77 -9.34 7.38 -10.93
C ARG A 77 -8.35 6.32 -10.46
N VAL A 78 -8.56 5.07 -10.87
CA VAL A 78 -7.62 3.98 -10.55
C VAL A 78 -6.27 4.22 -11.21
N ALA A 79 -6.21 4.75 -12.44
CA ALA A 79 -4.94 5.08 -13.09
C ALA A 79 -4.11 6.06 -12.25
N VAL A 80 -4.72 7.18 -11.85
CA VAL A 80 -4.07 8.22 -11.04
C VAL A 80 -3.67 7.67 -9.68
N LEU A 81 -4.60 7.01 -8.98
CA LEU A 81 -4.36 6.53 -7.62
C LEU A 81 -3.38 5.35 -7.58
N ALA A 82 -3.35 4.49 -8.59
CA ALA A 82 -2.34 3.43 -8.71
C ALA A 82 -0.94 4.03 -8.88
N MET A 83 -0.79 5.06 -9.74
CA MET A 83 0.47 5.78 -9.87
C MET A 83 0.87 6.44 -8.54
N VAL A 84 -0.06 7.11 -7.86
CA VAL A 84 0.20 7.74 -6.56
C VAL A 84 0.61 6.71 -5.51
N ALA A 85 -0.12 5.60 -5.38
CA ALA A 85 0.18 4.55 -4.40
C ALA A 85 1.53 3.88 -4.67
N PHE A 86 1.84 3.60 -5.94
CA PHE A 86 3.12 3.04 -6.35
C PHE A 86 4.29 3.99 -6.05
N HIS A 87 4.16 5.28 -6.37
CA HIS A 87 5.24 6.24 -6.09
C HIS A 87 5.35 6.56 -4.60
N LEU A 88 4.23 6.52 -3.85
CA LEU A 88 4.26 6.62 -2.40
C LEU A 88 5.08 5.46 -1.79
N HIS A 89 4.92 4.25 -2.30
CA HIS A 89 5.78 3.13 -1.95
C HIS A 89 7.26 3.47 -2.18
N LEU A 90 7.62 3.90 -3.39
CA LEU A 90 9.01 4.25 -3.72
C LEU A 90 9.57 5.36 -2.82
N VAL A 91 8.76 6.36 -2.46
CA VAL A 91 9.18 7.42 -1.54
C VAL A 91 9.48 6.87 -0.15
N CYS A 92 8.63 5.97 0.35
CA CYS A 92 8.85 5.33 1.64
C CYS A 92 10.12 4.47 1.66
N ASP A 93 10.44 3.80 0.56
CA ASP A 93 11.65 2.99 0.45
C ASP A 93 12.91 3.83 0.23
N LEU A 94 12.81 4.87 -0.60
CA LEU A 94 13.87 5.85 -0.77
C LEU A 94 14.25 6.50 0.55
N ALA A 95 13.29 6.73 1.46
CA ALA A 95 13.54 7.37 2.74
C ALA A 95 13.91 6.38 3.86
N GLY A 96 13.25 5.22 3.90
CA GLY A 96 13.19 4.40 5.10
C GLY A 96 13.61 2.95 4.95
N SER A 97 14.26 2.55 3.86
CA SER A 97 14.84 1.20 3.72
C SER A 97 16.29 1.09 4.21
N GLY A 98 17.00 2.22 4.33
CA GLY A 98 18.35 2.29 4.89
C GLY A 98 19.28 3.19 4.08
N PRO A 99 20.32 3.78 4.70
CA PRO A 99 21.36 4.49 3.97
C PRO A 99 22.09 3.57 2.98
N GLY A 100 22.32 4.06 1.76
CA GLY A 100 23.06 3.29 0.74
C GLY A 100 22.23 2.22 0.04
N TRP A 101 20.90 2.27 0.18
CA TRP A 101 19.95 1.46 -0.59
C TRP A 101 19.26 2.35 -1.65
N PRO A 102 19.83 2.46 -2.87
CA PRO A 102 19.27 3.30 -3.92
C PRO A 102 18.09 2.62 -4.62
N ILE A 103 17.34 3.42 -5.39
CA ILE A 103 16.32 2.94 -6.33
C ILE A 103 16.81 3.18 -7.76
N HIS A 104 16.65 2.19 -8.64
CA HIS A 104 16.99 2.34 -10.06
C HIS A 104 15.77 2.74 -10.90
N TYR A 105 15.23 3.93 -10.64
CA TYR A 105 13.92 4.35 -11.19
C TYR A 105 13.83 4.28 -12.73
N TYR A 106 14.93 4.54 -13.43
CA TYR A 106 14.99 4.58 -14.90
C TYR A 106 15.33 3.25 -15.56
N TRP A 107 15.47 2.15 -14.80
CA TRP A 107 15.64 0.84 -15.39
C TRP A 107 14.42 0.47 -16.28
N PRO A 108 14.61 -0.12 -17.48
CA PRO A 108 15.86 -0.66 -18.05
C PRO A 108 16.67 0.32 -18.90
N THR A 109 16.23 1.58 -19.06
CA THR A 109 16.92 2.56 -19.92
C THR A 109 18.19 3.13 -19.30
N SER A 110 18.30 3.11 -17.97
CA SER A 110 19.47 3.57 -17.25
C SER A 110 19.58 2.88 -15.89
N MET A 111 20.80 2.51 -15.50
CA MET A 111 21.12 2.00 -14.15
C MET A 111 21.36 3.14 -13.14
N ARG A 112 21.04 4.39 -13.48
CA ARG A 112 21.25 5.54 -12.59
C ARG A 112 20.55 5.32 -11.25
N GLU A 113 21.35 5.37 -10.19
CA GLU A 113 20.90 5.29 -8.81
C GLU A 113 20.22 6.58 -8.38
N TRP A 114 19.07 6.44 -7.71
CA TRP A 114 18.41 7.51 -7.00
C TRP A 114 18.56 7.26 -5.50
N PHE A 115 19.12 8.26 -4.82
CA PHE A 115 19.37 8.25 -3.39
C PHE A 115 18.88 9.56 -2.77
N TRP A 116 18.63 9.53 -1.47
CA TRP A 116 18.38 10.74 -0.69
C TRP A 116 19.29 10.75 0.55
N GLN A 117 20.03 11.84 0.74
CA GLN A 117 20.98 11.97 1.85
C GLN A 117 20.31 11.90 3.24
N GLY A 118 18.99 12.13 3.33
CA GLY A 118 18.21 12.04 4.57
C GLY A 118 17.69 10.64 4.90
N GLN A 119 18.16 9.60 4.21
CA GLN A 119 17.78 8.21 4.47
C GLN A 119 17.97 7.81 5.93
N TRP A 120 17.04 7.02 6.45
CA TRP A 120 17.14 6.40 7.78
C TRP A 120 17.06 4.87 7.69
N ASN A 121 17.58 4.20 8.71
CA ASN A 121 17.58 2.74 8.81
C ASN A 121 16.17 2.16 8.80
N LEU A 122 16.00 0.96 8.24
CA LEU A 122 14.72 0.25 8.24
C LEU A 122 14.11 0.11 9.64
N SER A 123 14.93 -0.25 10.63
CA SER A 123 14.53 -0.34 12.04
C SER A 123 14.76 1.00 12.76
N SER A 124 14.05 2.05 12.35
CA SER A 124 14.11 3.38 12.96
C SER A 124 12.82 3.78 13.68
N TRP A 125 12.91 4.77 14.57
CA TRP A 125 11.73 5.33 15.22
C TRP A 125 10.80 6.03 14.21
N GLN A 126 11.34 6.61 13.12
CA GLN A 126 10.56 7.24 12.07
C GLN A 126 9.59 6.23 11.45
N ASN A 127 10.08 5.05 11.06
CA ASN A 127 9.25 3.99 10.49
C ASN A 127 8.21 3.48 11.50
N SER A 128 8.59 3.32 12.78
CA SER A 128 7.66 2.93 13.84
C SER A 128 6.53 3.94 14.02
N VAL A 129 6.85 5.24 14.01
CA VAL A 129 5.87 6.32 14.13
C VAL A 129 4.95 6.36 12.90
N ILE A 130 5.51 6.31 11.69
CA ILE A 130 4.73 6.27 10.44
C ILE A 130 3.79 5.05 10.45
N GLY A 131 4.28 3.88 10.81
CA GLY A 131 3.48 2.66 10.91
C GLY A 131 2.32 2.83 11.88
N LEU A 132 2.59 3.28 13.11
CA LEU A 132 1.55 3.51 14.11
C LEU A 132 0.49 4.50 13.62
N PHE A 133 0.89 5.64 13.08
CA PHE A 133 -0.05 6.63 12.55
C PHE A 133 -0.89 6.07 11.40
N THR A 134 -0.27 5.29 10.50
CA THR A 134 -0.95 4.67 9.37
C THR A 134 -2.01 3.67 9.84
N THR A 135 -1.65 2.77 10.75
CA THR A 135 -2.59 1.80 11.33
C THR A 135 -3.73 2.52 12.07
N LEU A 136 -3.44 3.56 12.84
CA LEU A 136 -4.48 4.35 13.52
C LEU A 136 -5.40 5.06 12.51
N ALA A 137 -4.87 5.58 11.41
CA ALA A 137 -5.68 6.20 10.35
C ALA A 137 -6.58 5.17 9.65
N VAL A 138 -6.08 3.94 9.41
CA VAL A 138 -6.89 2.82 8.91
C VAL A 138 -8.05 2.52 9.86
N LEU A 139 -7.79 2.41 11.17
CA LEU A 139 -8.83 2.17 12.16
C LEU A 139 -9.82 3.34 12.26
N ALA A 140 -9.35 4.58 12.15
CA ALA A 140 -10.19 5.77 12.15
C ALA A 140 -11.16 5.80 10.96
N CYS A 141 -10.81 5.21 9.81
CA CYS A 141 -11.71 5.08 8.66
C CYS A 141 -13.00 4.30 8.98
N ALA A 142 -12.97 3.38 9.95
CA ALA A 142 -14.17 2.69 10.44
C ALA A 142 -15.20 3.66 11.05
N LEU A 143 -14.73 4.75 11.65
CA LEU A 143 -15.55 5.77 12.29
C LEU A 143 -16.11 6.77 11.27
N GLY A 144 -15.52 6.86 10.08
CA GLY A 144 -15.99 7.73 9.00
C GLY A 144 -17.28 7.26 8.31
N PRO A 145 -17.72 7.98 7.27
CA PRO A 145 -18.89 7.62 6.47
C PRO A 145 -18.71 6.31 5.70
N GLY A 146 -17.47 5.99 5.30
CA GLY A 146 -17.14 4.79 4.52
C GLY A 146 -17.27 3.48 5.28
N ARG A 147 -17.32 3.50 6.62
CA ARG A 147 -17.50 2.33 7.51
C ARG A 147 -16.65 1.13 7.08
N ARG A 148 -15.35 1.33 6.89
CA ARG A 148 -14.43 0.31 6.38
C ARG A 148 -13.03 0.45 6.95
N THR A 149 -12.30 -0.65 7.01
CA THR A 149 -10.88 -0.73 7.36
C THR A 149 -10.11 -1.52 6.31
N PHE A 150 -8.79 -1.62 6.46
CA PHE A 150 -7.93 -2.43 5.59
C PHE A 150 -8.37 -3.91 5.53
N VAL A 151 -9.06 -4.41 6.57
CA VAL A 151 -9.59 -5.78 6.62
C VAL A 151 -10.54 -6.06 5.45
N GLU A 152 -11.15 -5.01 4.86
CA GLU A 152 -11.98 -5.16 3.68
C GLU A 152 -11.24 -5.83 2.53
N VAL A 153 -9.91 -5.69 2.43
CA VAL A 153 -9.11 -6.31 1.35
C VAL A 153 -9.24 -7.83 1.39
N PHE A 154 -9.25 -8.43 2.58
CA PHE A 154 -9.36 -9.87 2.77
C PHE A 154 -10.80 -10.36 2.77
N SER A 155 -11.69 -9.67 3.50
CA SER A 155 -13.07 -10.11 3.68
C SER A 155 -13.99 -8.96 4.08
N ALA A 156 -15.02 -8.71 3.27
CA ALA A 156 -16.06 -7.74 3.60
C ALA A 156 -16.85 -8.12 4.87
N ARG A 157 -16.99 -9.42 5.16
CA ARG A 157 -17.64 -9.92 6.39
C ARG A 157 -16.82 -9.57 7.62
N TRP A 158 -15.51 -9.80 7.58
CA TRP A 158 -14.64 -9.50 8.72
C TRP A 158 -14.50 -8.00 8.94
N ASP A 159 -14.42 -7.23 7.86
CA ASP A 159 -14.39 -5.78 7.93
C ASP A 159 -15.66 -5.21 8.58
N ALA A 160 -16.83 -5.76 8.25
CA ALA A 160 -18.09 -5.38 8.91
C ALA A 160 -18.05 -5.64 10.43
N VAL A 161 -17.47 -6.75 10.88
CA VAL A 161 -17.32 -7.06 12.31
C VAL A 161 -16.37 -6.08 12.99
N VAL A 162 -15.22 -5.81 12.37
CA VAL A 162 -14.21 -4.87 12.90
C VAL A 162 -14.79 -3.46 13.01
N THR A 163 -15.42 -2.98 11.94
CA THR A 163 -16.01 -1.64 11.90
C THR A 163 -17.15 -1.49 12.90
N GLN A 164 -18.02 -2.49 13.02
CA GLN A 164 -19.08 -2.52 14.02
C GLN A 164 -18.51 -2.46 15.44
N THR A 165 -17.47 -3.25 15.73
CA THR A 165 -16.82 -3.28 17.05
C THR A 165 -16.24 -1.91 17.41
N LEU A 166 -15.51 -1.28 16.49
CA LEU A 166 -14.92 0.05 16.70
C LEU A 166 -16.00 1.12 16.88
N ARG A 167 -17.06 1.10 16.08
CA ARG A 167 -18.14 2.09 16.18
C ARG A 167 -18.98 1.90 17.44
N LYS A 168 -19.23 0.66 17.88
CA LYS A 168 -19.84 0.41 19.18
C LYS A 168 -18.98 1.01 20.30
N ARG A 169 -17.68 0.76 20.26
CA ARG A 169 -16.74 1.24 21.29
C ARG A 169 -16.61 2.76 21.34
N PHE A 170 -16.51 3.43 20.18
CA PHE A 170 -16.16 4.85 20.12
C PHE A 170 -17.33 5.79 19.76
N LYS A 171 -18.43 5.27 19.22
CA LYS A 171 -19.63 6.05 18.88
C LYS A 171 -20.91 5.58 19.60
N GLY A 172 -20.85 4.50 20.37
CA GLY A 172 -22.03 3.94 21.04
C GLY A 172 -23.07 3.38 20.07
N GLU A 173 -22.69 3.05 18.83
CA GLU A 173 -23.62 2.45 17.86
C GLU A 173 -23.92 1.00 18.25
N GLU A 174 -25.20 0.68 18.44
CA GLU A 174 -25.61 -0.69 18.69
C GLU A 174 -25.57 -1.55 17.40
N PRO A 175 -25.36 -2.87 17.53
CA PRO A 175 -25.50 -3.81 16.43
C PRO A 175 -26.81 -3.65 15.68
N VAL A 176 -26.75 -3.59 14.35
CA VAL A 176 -27.95 -3.82 13.53
C VAL A 176 -28.31 -5.29 13.68
N VAL A 177 -29.21 -5.60 14.62
CA VAL A 177 -29.81 -6.92 14.74
C VAL A 177 -30.60 -7.16 13.47
N LYS A 178 -30.17 -8.11 12.63
CA LYS A 178 -31.01 -8.61 11.56
C LYS A 178 -32.18 -9.34 12.23
N SER A 179 -33.34 -8.68 12.31
CA SER A 179 -34.59 -9.36 12.61
C SER A 179 -34.79 -10.42 11.52
N GLY A 180 -34.70 -11.69 11.92
CA GLY A 180 -34.92 -12.83 11.03
C GLY A 180 -36.32 -12.78 10.44
N GLY A 181 -36.40 -13.04 9.14
CA GLY A 181 -37.60 -13.41 8.40
C GLY A 181 -37.31 -14.72 7.69
#